data_AF-A0A699IMK6-F1
#
_entry.id   AF-A0A699IMK6-F1
#
_cell.length_a   1.000
_cell.length_b   1.000
_cell.length_c   1.000
_cell.angle_alpha   90.00
_cell.angle_beta   90.00
_cell.angle_gamma   90.00
#
_symmetry.space_group_name_H-M   'P 1'
#
loop_
_entity.id
_entity.type
_entity.pdbx_description
1 polymer ?
#
loop_
_entity_poly.entity_id
_entity_poly.type
_entity_poly.pdbx_seq_one_letter_code
_entity_poly.pdbx_strand_id
1 'polypeptide(L)'
;MQTQTSNTLHNAIMEAGSKDCPPMLAPGNYVQWKSRIKRYIDTKPNHELIHHCLKNPPYKFTWADTKVPISEGSPDTRTESQMETNKTVSQDIRDQLNAEAEAVQ
;
A
#
# COMPACT_ATOMS: atom_id res chain seq x y z
N MET A 1 21.07 -16.53 0.00
CA MET A 1 21.92 -15.99 -1.09
C MET A 1 20.99 -15.41 -2.15
N GLN A 2 20.88 -14.08 -2.27
CA GLN A 2 20.08 -13.46 -3.35
C GLN A 2 20.78 -13.71 -4.68
N THR A 3 20.05 -14.22 -5.67
CA THR A 3 20.58 -14.51 -7.01
C THR A 3 20.65 -13.23 -7.83
N GLN A 4 21.70 -13.10 -8.64
CA GLN A 4 21.98 -11.96 -9.51
C GLN A 4 20.78 -11.56 -10.41
N THR A 5 19.95 -12.55 -10.77
CA THR A 5 18.72 -12.37 -11.53
C THR A 5 17.63 -11.62 -10.76
N SER A 6 17.47 -11.87 -9.45
CA SER A 6 16.47 -11.19 -8.61
C SER A 6 16.79 -9.70 -8.45
N ASN A 7 18.08 -9.37 -8.29
CA ASN A 7 18.53 -7.98 -8.19
C ASN A 7 18.39 -7.23 -9.52
N THR A 8 18.61 -7.92 -10.65
CA THR A 8 18.44 -7.35 -12.00
C THR A 8 16.97 -7.03 -12.27
N LEU A 9 16.06 -7.95 -11.94
CA LEU A 9 14.62 -7.75 -12.11
C LEU A 9 14.10 -6.62 -11.22
N HIS A 10 14.52 -6.59 -9.95
CA HIS A 10 14.15 -5.53 -9.01
C HIS A 10 14.59 -4.15 -9.50
N ASN A 11 15.83 -4.04 -10.02
CA ASN A 11 16.36 -2.79 -10.56
C ASN A 11 15.60 -2.35 -11.82
N ALA A 12 15.27 -3.28 -12.73
CA ALA A 12 14.52 -2.97 -13.95
C ALA A 12 13.09 -2.45 -13.66
N ILE A 13 12.43 -3.01 -12.64
CA ILE A 13 11.10 -2.55 -12.18
C ILE A 13 11.18 -1.14 -11.58
N MET A 14 12.20 -0.88 -10.77
CA MET A 14 12.46 0.46 -10.22
C MET A 14 12.78 1.48 -11.34
N GLU A 15 13.56 1.09 -12.35
CA GLU A 15 13.91 1.93 -13.51
C GLU A 15 12.67 2.28 -14.36
N ALA A 16 11.86 1.27 -14.71
CA ALA A 16 10.65 1.44 -15.50
C ALA A 16 9.61 2.34 -14.80
N GLY A 17 9.49 2.23 -13.47
CA GLY A 17 8.62 3.10 -12.69
C GLY A 17 9.15 4.53 -12.51
N SER A 18 10.47 4.73 -12.59
CA SER A 18 11.10 6.03 -12.31
C SER A 18 10.97 7.07 -13.44
N LYS A 19 10.75 6.61 -14.68
CA LYS A 19 10.80 7.46 -15.88
C LYS A 19 9.60 8.42 -15.98
N ASP A 20 8.44 7.98 -15.49
CA ASP A 20 7.20 8.75 -15.41
C ASP A 20 6.78 9.04 -13.96
N CYS A 21 7.66 8.76 -12.99
CA CYS A 21 7.39 9.06 -11.59
C CYS A 21 7.32 10.58 -11.41
N PRO A 22 6.32 11.09 -10.67
CA PRO A 22 6.37 12.46 -10.16
C PRO A 22 7.73 12.66 -9.47
N PRO A 23 8.41 13.81 -9.65
CA PRO A 23 9.73 14.07 -9.04
C PRO A 23 9.74 13.91 -7.51
N MET A 24 8.55 13.91 -6.91
CA MET A 24 8.30 13.62 -5.50
C MET A 24 8.62 12.18 -5.08
N LEU A 25 8.67 11.21 -6.00
CA LEU A 25 8.96 9.78 -5.76
C LEU A 25 10.36 9.34 -6.22
N ALA A 26 11.27 10.28 -6.50
CA ALA A 26 12.65 9.93 -6.82
C ALA A 26 13.31 9.16 -5.65
N PRO A 27 14.12 8.11 -5.91
CA PRO A 27 14.69 7.25 -4.86
C PRO A 27 15.48 7.98 -3.76
N GLY A 28 16.15 9.09 -4.09
CA GLY A 28 16.88 9.93 -3.14
C GLY A 28 16.01 10.80 -2.24
N ASN A 29 14.73 10.99 -2.58
CA ASN A 29 13.82 11.88 -1.87
C ASN A 29 12.99 11.15 -0.81
N TYR A 30 13.08 9.81 -0.72
CA TYR A 30 12.23 9.01 0.16
C TYR A 30 12.36 9.41 1.65
N VAL A 31 13.59 9.61 2.14
CA VAL A 31 13.84 10.00 3.54
C VAL A 31 13.25 11.38 3.86
N GLN A 32 13.45 12.35 2.95
CA GLN A 32 12.88 13.69 3.10
C GLN A 32 11.35 13.66 3.04
N TRP A 33 10.78 12.86 2.14
CA TRP A 33 9.34 12.75 1.97
C TRP A 33 8.67 12.09 3.18
N LYS A 34 9.28 11.03 3.72
CA LYS A 34 8.86 10.38 4.97
C LYS A 34 8.79 11.37 6.13
N SER A 35 9.79 12.24 6.27
CA SER A 35 9.80 13.30 7.30
C SER A 35 8.73 14.35 7.07
N ARG A 36 8.50 14.76 5.81
CA ARG A 36 7.46 15.74 5.45
C ARG A 36 6.05 15.21 5.75
N ILE A 37 5.76 13.96 5.39
CA ILE A 37 4.48 13.33 5.73
C ILE A 37 4.28 13.27 7.23
N LYS A 38 5.29 12.80 7.96
CA LYS A 38 5.19 12.69 9.42
C LYS A 38 4.82 14.04 10.04
N ARG A 39 5.53 15.11 9.66
CA ARG A 39 5.23 16.46 10.14
C ARG A 39 3.84 16.95 9.73
N TYR A 40 3.39 16.64 8.51
CA TYR A 40 2.04 16.99 8.06
C TYR A 40 0.98 16.30 8.91
N ILE A 41 1.12 15.00 9.15
CA ILE A 41 0.20 14.23 9.99
C ILE A 41 0.16 14.81 11.40
N ASP A 42 1.32 15.08 12.01
CA ASP A 42 1.41 15.61 13.38
C ASP A 42 0.74 16.98 13.56
N THR A 43 0.48 17.72 12.46
CA THR A 43 -0.23 19.02 12.50
C THR A 43 -1.75 18.92 12.33
N LYS A 44 -2.30 17.73 12.09
CA LYS A 44 -3.74 17.55 11.87
C LYS A 44 -4.50 17.28 13.17
N PRO A 45 -5.76 17.72 13.27
CA PRO A 45 -6.58 17.42 14.44
C PRO A 45 -6.76 15.91 14.63
N ASN A 46 -6.95 15.17 13.53
CA ASN A 46 -7.11 13.72 13.50
C ASN A 46 -5.79 12.92 13.50
N HIS A 47 -4.67 13.52 13.91
CA HIS A 47 -3.34 12.89 13.81
C HIS A 47 -3.23 11.56 14.55
N GLU A 48 -3.83 11.43 15.75
CA GLU A 48 -3.84 10.18 16.52
C GLU A 48 -4.51 9.03 15.75
N LEU A 49 -5.61 9.33 15.07
CA LEU A 49 -6.35 8.38 14.25
C LEU A 49 -5.56 7.97 13.01
N ILE A 50 -4.90 8.93 12.35
CA ILE A 50 -4.01 8.63 11.22
C ILE A 50 -2.86 7.73 11.69
N HIS A 51 -2.25 8.00 12.84
CA HIS A 51 -1.21 7.15 13.43
C HIS A 51 -1.73 5.74 13.74
N HIS A 52 -2.94 5.63 14.29
CA HIS A 52 -3.58 4.34 14.56
C HIS A 52 -3.79 3.53 13.28
N CYS A 53 -4.30 4.16 12.20
CA CYS A 53 -4.50 3.52 10.90
C CYS A 53 -3.16 3.12 10.23
N LEU A 54 -2.08 3.86 10.44
CA LEU A 54 -0.76 3.49 9.92
C LEU A 54 -0.14 2.31 10.68
N LYS A 55 -0.36 2.22 12.00
CA LYS A 55 0.11 1.09 12.82
C LYS A 55 -0.74 -0.17 12.64
N ASN A 56 -2.04 0.00 12.46
CA ASN A 56 -3.03 -1.05 12.25
C ASN A 56 -3.67 -0.84 10.88
N PRO A 57 -2.92 -1.09 9.79
CA PRO A 57 -3.47 -0.89 8.46
C PRO A 57 -4.73 -1.72 8.31
N PRO A 58 -5.84 -1.12 7.85
CA PRO A 58 -7.10 -1.83 7.65
C PRO A 58 -6.97 -2.91 6.57
N TYR A 59 -5.87 -2.89 5.82
CA TYR A 59 -5.51 -3.86 4.80
C TYR A 59 -4.24 -4.59 5.24
N LYS A 60 -4.35 -5.91 5.42
CA LYS A 60 -3.18 -6.78 5.33
C LYS A 60 -3.00 -7.12 3.86
N PHE A 61 -1.84 -6.75 3.32
CA PHE A 61 -1.49 -7.07 1.96
C PHE A 61 -0.90 -8.48 1.92
N THR A 62 -1.78 -9.47 1.89
CA THR A 62 -1.38 -10.86 1.71
C THR A 62 -1.48 -11.21 0.23
N TRP A 63 -0.34 -11.57 -0.36
CA TRP A 63 -0.31 -12.21 -1.66
C TRP A 63 -0.77 -13.65 -1.46
N ALA A 64 -1.97 -13.95 -1.92
CA ALA A 64 -2.49 -15.31 -1.94
C ALA A 64 -2.31 -15.87 -3.35
N ASP A 65 -1.61 -17.00 -3.46
CA ASP A 65 -1.47 -17.71 -4.73
C ASP A 65 -2.69 -18.60 -4.95
N THR A 66 -3.62 -18.11 -5.77
CA THR A 66 -4.84 -18.85 -6.11
C THR A 66 -4.59 -19.66 -7.39
N LYS A 67 -4.89 -20.96 -7.36
CA LYS A 67 -4.89 -21.78 -8.58
C LYS A 67 -6.23 -21.64 -9.30
N VAL A 68 -6.21 -20.99 -10.45
CA VAL A 68 -7.37 -20.83 -11.32
C VAL A 68 -7.21 -21.76 -12.53
N PRO A 69 -8.19 -22.61 -12.84
CA PRO A 69 -8.15 -23.45 -14.04
C PRO A 69 -8.18 -22.57 -15.31
N ILE A 70 -7.33 -22.89 -16.28
CA ILE A 70 -7.19 -22.08 -17.51
C ILE A 70 -8.41 -22.25 -18.45
N SER A 71 -9.12 -23.37 -18.34
CA SER A 71 -10.35 -23.70 -19.06
C SER A 71 -11.15 -24.75 -18.30
N GLU A 72 -12.48 -24.75 -18.41
CA GLU A 72 -13.33 -25.82 -17.83
C GLU A 72 -12.89 -27.19 -18.34
N GLY A 73 -12.52 -28.08 -17.42
CA GLY A 73 -12.09 -29.46 -17.71
C GLY A 73 -10.60 -29.66 -18.00
N SER A 74 -9.75 -28.62 -18.01
CA SER A 74 -8.30 -28.79 -18.21
C SER A 74 -7.57 -29.08 -16.89
N PRO A 75 -6.61 -30.04 -16.85
CA PRO A 75 -5.73 -30.24 -15.70
C PRO A 75 -4.74 -29.07 -15.50
N ASP A 76 -4.60 -28.19 -16.50
CA ASP A 76 -3.69 -27.05 -16.43
C ASP A 76 -4.30 -25.91 -15.59
N THR A 77 -3.60 -25.60 -14.50
CA THR A 77 -3.97 -24.53 -13.58
C THR A 77 -2.95 -23.39 -13.67
N ARG A 78 -3.43 -22.16 -13.78
CA ARG A 78 -2.60 -20.96 -13.69
C ARG A 78 -2.57 -20.52 -12.23
N THR A 79 -1.38 -20.27 -11.71
CA THR A 79 -1.22 -19.62 -10.41
C THR A 79 -1.35 -18.12 -10.61
N GLU A 80 -2.39 -17.52 -10.05
CA GLU A 80 -2.57 -16.08 -10.02
C GLU A 80 -2.36 -15.59 -8.59
N SER A 81 -1.41 -14.67 -8.41
CA SER A 81 -1.22 -14.01 -7.14
C SER A 81 -2.27 -12.91 -7.02
N GLN A 82 -3.30 -13.15 -6.21
CA GLN A 82 -4.38 -12.20 -5.98
C GLN A 82 -4.15 -11.48 -4.65
N MET A 83 -4.35 -10.17 -4.64
CA MET A 83 -4.32 -9.39 -3.41
C MET A 83 -5.62 -9.62 -2.64
N GLU A 84 -5.56 -10.44 -1.60
CA GLU A 84 -6.70 -10.57 -0.69
C GLU A 84 -6.79 -9.32 0.19
N THR A 85 -7.84 -8.55 -0.04
CA THR A 85 -8.13 -7.33 0.71
C THR A 85 -9.12 -7.67 1.82
N ASN A 86 -8.63 -8.07 3.00
CA ASN A 86 -9.52 -8.22 4.16
C ASN A 86 -10.06 -6.84 4.58
N LYS A 87 -11.36 -6.61 4.34
CA LYS A 87 -12.18 -5.47 4.81
C LYS A 87 -12.25 -5.52 6.35
N THR A 88 -12.32 -4.46 7.16
CA THR A 88 -12.86 -3.10 7.01
C THR A 88 -12.27 -2.21 8.13
N VAL A 89 -12.04 -0.92 7.87
CA VAL A 89 -11.97 0.09 8.94
C VAL A 89 -13.26 0.02 9.77
N SER A 90 -13.16 -0.14 11.09
CA SER A 90 -14.34 -0.19 11.97
C SER A 90 -15.27 1.00 11.69
N GLN A 91 -16.58 0.78 11.67
CA GLN A 91 -17.55 1.84 11.38
C GLN A 91 -17.38 3.04 12.35
N ASP A 92 -17.00 2.76 13.59
CA ASP A 92 -16.65 3.73 14.63
C ASP A 92 -15.54 4.72 14.20
N ILE A 93 -14.50 4.24 13.51
CA ILE A 93 -13.42 5.08 12.97
C ILE A 93 -13.92 5.95 11.82
N ARG A 94 -14.86 5.45 11.01
CA ARG A 94 -15.46 6.21 9.90
C ARG A 94 -16.39 7.30 10.44
N ASP A 95 -17.17 6.99 11.45
CA ASP A 95 -18.09 7.93 12.08
C ASP A 95 -17.30 9.03 12.82
N GLN A 96 -16.19 8.68 13.48
CA GLN A 96 -15.28 9.64 14.11
C GLN A 96 -14.61 10.58 13.07
N LEU A 97 -14.14 10.05 11.93
CA LEU A 97 -13.60 10.85 10.83
C LEU A 97 -14.62 11.86 10.29
N ASN A 98 -15.89 11.45 10.18
CA ASN A 98 -16.95 12.30 9.66
C ASN A 98 -17.34 13.38 10.68
N ALA A 99 -17.36 13.06 11.97
CA ALA A 99 -17.65 14.02 13.04
C ALA A 99 -16.55 15.08 13.20
N GLU A 100 -15.27 14.70 13.13
CA GLU A 100 -14.16 15.67 13.19
C GLU A 100 -14.08 16.55 11.94
N ALA A 101 -14.46 16.04 10.76
CA ALA A 101 -14.51 16.85 9.55
C ALA A 101 -15.58 17.96 9.64
N GLU A 102 -16.75 17.65 10.21
CA GLU A 102 -17.84 18.61 10.43
C GLU A 102 -17.51 19.64 11.53
N ALA A 103 -16.71 19.27 12.54
CA ALA A 103 -16.34 20.17 13.65
C ALA A 103 -15.30 21.25 13.27
N VAL A 104 -14.68 21.13 12.09
CA VAL A 104 -13.66 22.06 11.57
C VAL A 104 -14.25 23.05 10.54
N GLN A 105 -15.57 22.96 10.28
CA GLN A 105 -16.32 23.85 9.37
C GLN A 105 -16.87 25.08 10.10
#